data_AF-A0A957KZP4-F1
#
_entry.id   AF-A0A957KZP4-F1
#
_cell.length_a   1.000
_cell.length_b   1.000
_cell.length_c   1.000
_cell.angle_alpha   90.00
_cell.angle_beta   90.00
_cell.angle_gamma   90.00
#
_symmetry.space_group_name_H-M   'P 1'
#
loop_
_entity.id
_entity.type
_entity.pdbx_description
1 polymer ?
#
loop_
_entity_poly.entity_id
_entity_poly.type
_entity_poly.pdbx_seq_one_letter_code
_entity_poly.pdbx_strand_id
1 'polypeptide(L)' 'MTIKFGTDGWRAVISENFTFHNLRLVAQAIADFVTAENGEDPSVVVGFDTRFLSDR' A
#
# COMPACT_ATOMS: atom_id res chain seq x y z
N MET A 1 -15.43 1.66 -4.42
CA MET A 1 -14.05 1.16 -4.54
C MET A 1 -13.32 2.00 -5.57
N THR A 2 -12.54 2.98 -5.14
CA THR A 2 -11.73 3.77 -6.06
C THR A 2 -10.28 3.77 -5.56
N ILE A 3 -9.50 2.80 -6.03
CA ILE A 3 -8.03 2.83 -5.94
C ILE A 3 -7.54 3.45 -7.23
N LYS A 4 -6.88 4.60 -7.15
CA LYS A 4 -6.33 5.29 -8.31
C LYS A 4 -4.96 5.84 -7.97
N PHE A 5 -3.94 5.34 -8.65
CA PHE A 5 -2.58 5.84 -8.51
C PHE A 5 -2.44 7.18 -9.24
N GLY A 6 -1.81 8.13 -8.56
CA GLY A 6 -1.31 9.36 -9.16
C GLY A 6 0.16 9.21 -9.55
N THR A 7 0.82 10.34 -9.80
CA THR A 7 2.26 10.38 -10.10
C THR A 7 3.14 9.98 -8.92
N ASP A 8 2.62 10.08 -7.69
CA ASP A 8 3.36 9.84 -6.45
C ASP A 8 2.58 8.89 -5.53
N GLY A 9 2.22 7.73 -6.09
CA GLY A 9 1.51 6.67 -5.39
C GLY A 9 0.00 6.85 -5.29
N TRP A 10 -0.62 6.05 -4.43
CA TRP A 10 -2.05 6.11 -4.14
C TRP A 10 -2.32 7.00 -2.93
N ARG A 11 -3.20 7.98 -3.11
CA ARG A 11 -3.65 8.90 -2.04
C ARG A 11 -5.17 8.86 -1.96
N ALA A 12 -5.69 8.82 -0.74
CA ALA A 12 -7.12 8.77 -0.48
C ALA A 12 -7.45 9.32 0.93
N VAL A 13 -8.72 9.65 1.16
CA VAL A 13 -9.22 10.10 2.47
C VAL A 13 -9.38 8.89 3.40
N ILE A 14 -8.88 9.01 4.63
CA ILE A 14 -8.98 7.98 5.69
C ILE A 14 -10.46 7.68 5.97
N SER A 15 -10.78 6.41 6.15
CA SER A 15 -12.14 5.89 6.39
C SER A 15 -13.12 6.01 5.22
N GLU A 16 -12.80 6.74 4.16
CA GLU A 16 -13.58 6.73 2.92
C GLU A 16 -12.99 5.71 1.94
N ASN A 17 -11.88 6.08 1.29
CA ASN A 17 -11.21 5.25 0.29
C ASN A 17 -9.88 4.71 0.81
N PHE A 18 -9.22 5.39 1.74
CA PHE A 18 -8.08 4.85 2.48
C PHE A 18 -8.61 4.04 3.66
N THR A 19 -9.02 2.82 3.36
CA THR A 19 -9.56 1.84 4.31
C THR A 19 -8.63 0.64 4.42
N PHE A 20 -8.68 -0.11 5.53
CA PHE A 20 -7.88 -1.34 5.67
C PHE A 20 -8.16 -2.36 4.57
N HIS A 21 -9.38 -2.40 4.01
CA HIS A 21 -9.71 -3.27 2.89
C HIS A 21 -8.90 -2.88 1.65
N ASN A 22 -8.97 -1.61 1.23
CA ASN A 22 -8.24 -1.14 0.06
C ASN A 22 -6.72 -1.16 0.27
N LEU A 23 -6.25 -0.88 1.49
CA LEU A 23 -4.83 -0.97 1.84
C LEU A 23 -4.28 -2.38 1.66
N ARG A 24 -5.03 -3.42 2.08
CA ARG A 24 -4.64 -4.82 1.86
C ARG A 24 -4.56 -5.18 0.37
N LEU A 25 -5.51 -4.70 -0.43
CA LEU A 25 -5.48 -4.92 -1.88
C LEU A 25 -4.23 -4.29 -2.52
N VAL A 26 -3.90 -3.05 -2.15
CA VAL A 26 -2.70 -2.36 -2.65
C VAL A 26 -1.42 -3.06 -2.18
N ALA A 27 -1.34 -3.41 -0.89
CA ALA A 27 -0.18 -4.09 -0.33
C ALA A 27 0.07 -5.44 -0.99
N GLN A 28 -0.98 -6.24 -1.22
CA GLN A 28 -0.85 -7.53 -1.92
C GLN A 28 -0.38 -7.32 -3.37
N ALA A 29 -0.97 -6.38 -4.11
CA ALA A 29 -0.55 -6.11 -5.48
C ALA A 29 0.93 -5.67 -5.58
N ILE A 30 1.41 -4.89 -4.60
CA ILE A 30 2.83 -4.51 -4.52
C ILE A 30 3.69 -5.74 -4.20
N ALA A 31 3.27 -6.59 -3.26
CA ALA A 31 4.01 -7.81 -2.91
C ALA A 31 4.13 -8.76 -4.11
N ASP A 32 3.04 -8.95 -4.86
CA ASP A 32 3.01 -9.77 -6.08
C ASP A 32 3.97 -9.21 -7.13
N PHE A 33 3.93 -7.89 -7.36
CA PHE A 33 4.82 -7.20 -8.29
C PHE A 33 6.30 -7.35 -7.89
N VAL A 34 6.63 -7.11 -6.62
CA VAL A 34 8.01 -7.20 -6.14
C VAL A 34 8.52 -8.65 -6.23
N THR A 35 7.69 -9.64 -5.90
CA THR A 35 8.05 -11.06 -6.02
C THR A 35 8.30 -11.45 -7.47
N ALA A 36 7.46 -10.96 -8.40
CA ALA A 36 7.64 -11.23 -9.83
C ALA A 36 8.96 -10.64 -10.38
N GLU A 37 9.34 -9.43 -9.94
CA GLU A 37 10.53 -8.74 -10.44
C GLU A 37 11.83 -9.17 -9.75
N ASN A 38 11.77 -9.64 -8.50
CA ASN A 38 12.96 -9.86 -7.66
C ASN A 38 13.15 -11.31 -7.18
N GLY A 39 12.20 -12.21 -7.47
CA GLY A 39 12.28 -13.63 -7.12
C GLY A 39 11.65 -13.98 -5.77
N GLU A 40 11.91 -15.20 -5.30
CA GLU A 40 11.42 -15.72 -4.02
C GLU A 40 12.25 -15.10 -2.88
N ASP A 41 11.61 -14.36 -1.98
CA ASP A 41 12.20 -13.66 -0.81
C ASP A 41 12.81 -12.26 -1.06
N PRO A 42 12.05 -11.31 -1.62
CA PRO A 42 12.48 -9.93 -1.71
C PRO A 42 12.40 -9.21 -0.36
N SER A 43 13.35 -8.31 -0.10
CA SER A 43 13.31 -7.42 1.07
C SER A 43 12.64 -6.09 0.73
N VAL A 44 11.71 -5.63 1.58
CA VAL A 44 10.98 -4.36 1.43
C VAL A 44 11.10 -3.53 2.69
N VAL A 45 11.39 -2.23 2.54
CA VAL A 45 11.39 -1.27 3.64
C VAL A 45 10.00 -0.64 3.77
N VAL A 46 9.45 -0.66 4.98
CA VAL A 46 8.16 -0.02 5.29
C VAL A 46 8.41 1.14 6.24
N GLY A 47 7.92 2.33 5.86
CA GLY A 47 8.00 3.54 6.66
C GLY A 47 6.67 4.28 6.64
N PHE A 48 6.39 5.04 7.70
CA PHE A 48 5.15 5.78 7.85
C PHE A 48 5.38 7.07 8.64
N ASP A 49 4.46 8.03 8.51
CA ASP A 49 4.44 9.28 9.28
C ASP A 49 3.50 9.19 10.50
N THR A 50 3.40 10.25 11.30
CA THR A 50 2.62 10.23 12.57
C THR A 50 1.10 10.34 12.38
N ARG A 51 0.56 9.98 11.21
CA ARG A 51 -0.89 10.03 10.96
C ARG A 51 -1.63 8.95 11.76
N PHE A 52 -2.94 9.14 11.86
CA PHE A 52 -3.84 8.26 12.59
C PHE A 52 -3.69 6.79 12.15
N LEU A 53 -3.35 5.92 13.11
CA LEU A 53 -3.15 4.47 12.94
C LEU A 53 -2.01 4.05 11.99
N SER A 54 -1.08 4.95 11.67
CA SER A 54 0.06 4.60 10.81
C SER A 54 1.01 3.56 11.43
N ASP A 55 1.03 3.45 12.77
CA ASP A 55 1.88 2.51 13.53
C ASP A 55 1.20 1.15 13.81
N ARG A 56 0.07 0.87 13.16
CA ARG A 56 -0.79 -0.30 13.43
C ARG A 56 -0.92 -1.26 12.26
#